data_AF-A0A2W6TEY0-F1
#
_entry.id   AF-A0A2W6TEY0-F1
#
_cell.length_a   1.000
_cell.length_b   1.000
_cell.length_c   1.000
_cell.angle_alpha   90.00
_cell.angle_beta   90.00
_cell.angle_gamma   90.00
#
_symmetry.space_group_name_H-M   'P 1'
#
loop_
_entity.id
_entity.type
_entity.pdbx_description
1 polymer ?
#
loop_
_entity_poly.entity_id
_entity_poly.type
_entity_poly.pdbx_seq_one_letter_code
_entity_poly.pdbx_strand_id
1 'polypeptide(L)' 'MNLQGKSIGRSAAERDTARHLVTVRVPEPYEGVGNALQSTFSPARDSLPADMMALLAKLDRH' A
#
# COMPACT_ATOMS: atom_id res chain seq x y z
N MET A 1 -12.79 20.21 -3.21
CA MET A 1 -11.76 19.24 -2.80
C MET A 1 -10.59 20.03 -2.24
N ASN A 2 -10.36 19.98 -0.93
CA ASN A 2 -9.34 20.78 -0.25
C ASN A 2 -8.20 19.86 0.21
N LEU A 3 -7.05 19.93 -0.46
CA LEU A 3 -5.81 19.26 -0.05
C LEU A 3 -5.03 20.21 0.87
N GLN A 4 -5.40 20.25 2.15
CA GLN A 4 -4.58 20.93 3.18
C GLN A 4 -3.45 19.99 3.63
N GLY A 5 -2.38 19.95 2.85
CA GLY A 5 -1.07 19.51 3.35
C GLY A 5 -0.56 20.53 4.37
N LYS A 6 -0.66 20.22 5.67
CA LYS A 6 -0.16 21.08 6.73
C LYS A 6 1.27 20.70 7.11
N SER A 7 2.18 21.51 6.58
CA SER A 7 3.49 21.94 7.11
C SER A 7 4.31 20.93 7.93
N ILE A 8 5.32 20.37 7.25
CA ILE A 8 6.56 19.87 7.86
C ILE A 8 7.30 21.05 8.52
N GLY A 9 7.72 20.86 9.76
CA GLY A 9 8.76 21.67 10.41
C GLY A 9 8.24 22.71 11.41
N ARG A 10 8.04 22.29 12.67
CA ARG A 10 8.16 23.19 13.81
C ARG A 10 9.38 22.79 14.62
N SER A 11 10.35 23.69 14.66
CA SER A 11 11.62 23.59 15.37
C SER A 11 11.43 23.04 16.77
N ALA A 12 12.28 22.07 17.14
CA ALA A 12 12.33 21.48 18.46
C ALA A 12 12.75 22.54 19.50
N ALA A 13 11.78 23.15 20.16
CA ALA A 13 11.99 23.82 21.43
C ALA A 13 11.87 22.76 22.53
N GLU A 14 13.05 22.42 23.06
CA GLU A 14 13.32 22.10 24.46
C GLU A 14 12.60 20.90 25.11
N ARG A 15 13.44 20.08 25.76
CA ARG A 15 13.12 18.83 26.42
C ARG A 15 11.92 18.97 27.38
N ASP A 16 10.86 18.25 27.07
CA ASP A 16 10.07 17.59 28.10
C ASP A 16 10.19 16.08 27.91
N THR A 17 10.86 15.42 28.85
CA THR A 17 11.02 13.97 28.93
C THR A 17 9.73 13.30 29.43
N ALA A 18 8.57 13.83 29.08
CA ALA A 18 7.32 13.13 29.15
C ALA A 18 7.24 12.22 27.93
N ARG A 19 7.30 10.91 28.14
CA ARG A 19 7.20 9.88 27.10
C ARG A 19 5.98 10.18 26.22
N HIS A 20 6.20 10.81 25.07
CA HIS A 20 5.14 11.23 24.18
C HIS A 20 4.62 9.98 23.45
N LEU A 21 3.66 9.31 24.07
CA LEU A 21 2.99 8.16 23.49
C LEU A 21 2.07 8.66 22.38
N VAL A 22 2.49 8.47 21.14
CA VAL A 22 1.64 8.72 19.97
C VAL A 22 0.91 7.42 19.66
N THR A 23 -0.40 7.41 19.86
CA THR A 23 -1.24 6.28 19.45
C THR A 23 -1.40 6.32 17.92
N VAL A 24 -0.72 5.40 17.23
CA VAL A 24 -0.85 5.23 15.79
C VAL A 24 -2.04 4.31 15.52
N ARG A 25 -3.01 4.76 14.71
CA ARG A 25 -4.10 3.90 14.22
C ARG A 25 -3.56 2.91 13.19
N VAL A 26 -4.14 1.71 13.18
CA VAL A 26 -3.93 0.76 12.08
C VAL A 26 -4.51 1.40 10.80
N PRO A 27 -3.74 1.41 9.68
CA PRO A 27 -4.24 1.90 8.40
C PRO A 27 -5.47 1.11 7.96
N GLU A 28 -6.40 1.78 7.30
CA GLU A 28 -7.55 1.09 6.71
C GLU A 28 -7.09 0.14 5.58
N PRO A 29 -7.87 -0.88 5.18
CA PRO A 29 -7.48 -1.92 4.20
C PRO A 29 -7.03 -1.44 2.81
N TYR A 30 -7.10 -0.14 2.55
CA TYR A 30 -6.74 0.51 1.28
C TYR A 30 -5.86 1.75 1.48
N GLU A 31 -5.19 1.86 2.63
CA GLU A 31 -4.24 2.94 2.91
C GLU A 31 -2.80 2.44 2.93
N GLY A 32 -1.88 3.41 2.79
CA GLY A 32 -0.45 3.19 2.99
C GLY A 32 0.18 2.23 1.97
N VAL A 33 1.17 1.47 2.45
CA VAL A 33 2.03 0.62 1.61
C VAL A 33 1.22 -0.47 0.89
N GLY A 34 0.17 -1.02 1.52
CA GLY A 34 -0.67 -2.04 0.90
C GLY A 34 -1.34 -1.53 -0.38
N ASN A 35 -1.88 -0.32 -0.36
CA ASN A 35 -2.49 0.30 -1.53
C ASN A 35 -1.44 0.68 -2.60
N ALA A 36 -0.27 1.17 -2.19
CA ALA A 36 0.82 1.46 -3.11
C ALA A 36 1.29 0.20 -3.86
N LEU A 37 1.42 -0.92 -3.16
CA LEU A 37 1.73 -2.22 -3.76
C LEU A 37 0.60 -2.70 -4.66
N GLN A 38 -0.65 -2.60 -4.23
CA GLN A 38 -1.81 -3.00 -5.03
C GLN A 38 -1.92 -2.21 -6.34
N SER A 39 -1.64 -0.91 -6.31
CA SER A 39 -1.61 -0.06 -7.51
C SER A 39 -0.48 -0.46 -8.46
N THR A 40 0.71 -0.72 -7.91
CA THR A 40 1.92 -1.05 -8.69
C THR A 40 1.84 -2.43 -9.32
N PHE A 41 1.29 -3.41 -8.59
CA PHE A 41 1.30 -4.82 -8.97
C PHE A 41 -0.09 -5.37 -9.31
N SER A 42 -1.12 -4.52 -9.42
CA SER A 42 -2.43 -4.99 -9.90
C SER A 42 -2.24 -5.64 -11.27
N PRO A 43 -2.46 -6.95 -11.40
CA PRO A 43 -2.38 -7.58 -12.70
C PRO A 43 -3.42 -6.91 -13.60
N ALA A 44 -3.02 -6.60 -14.84
CA ALA A 44 -3.96 -6.14 -15.85
C ALA A 44 -5.11 -7.16 -15.88
N ARG A 45 -6.33 -6.67 -15.63
CA ARG A 45 -7.51 -7.50 -15.37
C ARG A 45 -7.90 -8.44 -16.53
N ASP A 46 -7.26 -8.30 -17.69
CA ASP A 46 -7.89 -8.72 -18.94
C ASP A 46 -7.30 -9.96 -19.62
N SER A 47 -6.18 -10.55 -19.17
CA SER A 47 -5.86 -11.93 -19.55
C SER A 47 -4.61 -12.46 -18.86
N LEU A 48 -4.65 -13.73 -18.45
CA LEU A 48 -3.44 -14.50 -18.15
C LEU A 48 -2.62 -14.64 -19.45
N PRO A 49 -1.28 -14.51 -19.43
CA PRO A 49 -0.45 -14.71 -20.61
C PRO A 49 -0.74 -16.06 -21.30
N ALA A 50 -0.75 -16.07 -22.64
CA ALA A 50 -1.10 -17.25 -23.43
C ALA A 50 -0.23 -18.47 -23.09
N ASP A 51 1.04 -18.26 -22.76
CA ASP A 51 1.96 -19.33 -22.35
C ASP A 51 1.51 -20.01 -21.06
N MET A 52 0.99 -19.24 -20.10
CA MET A 52 0.45 -19.80 -18.86
C MET A 52 -0.82 -20.60 -19.11
N MET A 53 -1.70 -20.12 -20.01
CA MET A 53 -2.89 -20.87 -20.43
C MET A 53 -2.53 -22.19 -21.11
N ALA A 54 -1.47 -22.20 -21.93
CA ALA A 54 -0.98 -23.41 -22.57
C ALA A 54 -0.44 -24.44 -21.58
N LEU A 55 0.20 -23.99 -20.49
CA LEU A 55 0.65 -24.86 -19.40
C LEU A 55 -0.54 -25.46 -18.63
N LEU A 56 -1.54 -24.64 -18.28
CA LEU A 56 -2.75 -25.11 -17.61
C LEU A 56 -3.50 -26.14 -18.45
N ALA A 57 -3.62 -25.92 -19.76
CA ALA A 57 -4.24 -26.86 -20.68
C ALA A 57 -3.48 -28.20 -20.82
N LYS A 58 -2.21 -28.27 -20.42
CA LYS A 58 -1.47 -29.54 -20.35
C LYS A 58 -1.80 -30.31 -19.08
N LEU A 59 -2.01 -29.61 -17.97
CA LEU A 59 -2.41 -30.23 -16.70
C LEU A 59 -3.82 -30.81 -16.78
N ASP A 60 -4.75 -30.10 -17.43
CA ASP A 60 -6.16 -30.52 -17.59
C ASP A 60 -6.34 -31.79 -18.44
N ARG A 61 -5.31 -32.21 -19.19
CA ARG A 61 -5.34 -33.40 -20.06
C ARG A 61 -4.88 -34.69 -19.37
N HIS A 62 -4.59 -34.63 -18.07
CA HIS A 62 -4.18 -35.76 -17.23
C HIS A 62 -5.17 -35.98 -16.10
#